data_AF-A4FEX8-F1
#
_entry.id   AF-A4FEX8-F1
#
_cell.length_a   1.000
_cell.length_b   1.000
_cell.length_c   1.000
_cell.angle_alpha   90.00
_cell.angle_beta   90.00
_cell.angle_gamma   90.00
#
_symmetry.space_group_name_H-M   'P 1'
#
loop_
_entity.id
_entity.type
_entity.pdbx_description
1 polymer ?
#
loop_
_entity_poly.entity_id
_entity_poly.type
_entity_poly.pdbx_seq_one_letter_code
_entity_poly.pdbx_strand_id
1 'polypeptide(L)'
;MTASRDRRRRSDRDLLARAAQVARRQASQGQAESAVGRAPIVPYARYAFVGLLDELALSAGRGELPEGVRRLAVELAEKITEEE
;
A
#
# COMPACT_ATOMS: atom_id res chain seq x y z
N MET A 1 21.99 -4.77 -18.43
CA MET A 1 20.79 -5.48 -17.92
C MET A 1 20.42 -5.15 -16.47
N THR A 2 21.33 -4.64 -15.63
CA THR A 2 21.08 -4.29 -14.22
C THR A 2 20.27 -3.00 -14.03
N ALA A 3 20.57 -1.95 -14.82
CA ALA A 3 19.90 -0.65 -14.73
C ALA A 3 18.38 -0.71 -14.97
N SER A 4 17.89 -1.59 -15.85
CA SER A 4 16.45 -1.75 -16.10
C SER A 4 15.74 -2.48 -14.95
N ARG A 5 16.39 -3.44 -14.29
CA ARG A 5 15.86 -4.12 -13.10
C ARG A 5 15.76 -3.16 -11.91
N ASP A 6 16.78 -2.33 -11.70
CA ASP A 6 16.77 -1.35 -10.60
C ASP A 6 15.70 -0.26 -10.80
N ARG A 7 15.52 0.21 -12.05
CA ARG A 7 14.45 1.16 -12.36
C ARG A 7 13.06 0.56 -12.09
N ARG A 8 12.84 -0.70 -12.47
CA ARG A 8 11.56 -1.40 -12.22
C ARG A 8 11.30 -1.55 -10.72
N ARG A 9 12.31 -1.96 -9.94
CA ARG A 9 12.20 -2.09 -8.48
C ARG A 9 11.83 -0.78 -7.80
N ARG A 10 12.44 0.33 -8.23
CA ARG A 10 12.09 1.67 -7.73
C ARG A 10 10.65 2.03 -8.08
N SER A 11 10.23 1.81 -9.32
CA SER A 11 8.85 2.06 -9.76
C SER A 11 7.83 1.26 -8.96
N ASP A 12 8.05 -0.05 -8.79
CA ASP A 12 7.15 -0.92 -8.03
C ASP A 12 7.06 -0.47 -6.56
N ARG A 13 8.20 -0.15 -5.93
CA ARG A 13 8.26 0.37 -4.57
C ARG A 13 7.49 1.69 -4.42
N ASP A 14 7.70 2.63 -5.34
CA ASP A 14 7.11 3.97 -5.26
C ASP A 14 5.58 3.92 -5.42
N LEU A 15 5.09 3.01 -6.25
CA LEU A 15 3.66 2.78 -6.43
C LEU A 15 3.03 2.15 -5.18
N LEU A 16 3.66 1.12 -4.60
CA LEU A 16 3.19 0.48 -3.38
C LEU A 16 3.17 1.44 -2.18
N ALA A 17 4.20 2.27 -2.05
CA ALA A 17 4.27 3.30 -1.01
C ALA A 17 3.16 4.35 -1.15
N ARG A 18 2.82 4.75 -2.39
CA ARG A 18 1.68 5.63 -2.66
C ARG A 18 0.35 4.99 -2.29
N ALA A 19 0.12 3.74 -2.68
CA ALA A 19 -1.08 3.01 -2.31
C ALA A 19 -1.25 2.93 -0.78
N ALA A 20 -0.17 2.68 -0.04
CA ALA A 20 -0.19 2.70 1.43
C ALA A 20 -0.60 4.09 1.98
N GLN A 21 -0.11 5.17 1.37
CA GLN A 21 -0.46 6.54 1.77
C GLN A 21 -1.91 6.89 1.47
N VAL A 22 -2.47 6.46 0.33
CA VAL A 22 -3.90 6.59 0.01
C VAL A 22 -4.75 5.84 1.04
N ALA A 23 -4.42 4.56 1.30
CA ALA A 23 -5.13 3.74 2.27
C ALA A 23 -5.11 4.36 3.70
N ARG A 24 -3.98 4.95 4.12
CA ARG A 24 -3.88 5.70 5.39
C ARG A 24 -4.81 6.92 5.43
N ARG A 25 -4.88 7.70 4.35
CA ARG A 25 -5.76 8.88 4.27
C ARG A 25 -7.23 8.47 4.34
N GLN A 26 -7.65 7.46 3.57
CA GLN A 26 -9.01 6.93 3.62
C GLN A 26 -9.37 6.38 5.01
N ALA A 27 -8.44 5.64 5.65
CA ALA A 27 -8.64 5.15 7.01
C ALA A 27 -8.84 6.30 8.02
N SER A 28 -8.07 7.39 7.87
CA SER A 28 -8.15 8.56 8.75
C SER A 28 -9.44 9.37 8.55
N GLN A 29 -9.91 9.51 7.30
CA GLN A 29 -11.19 10.15 6.98
C GLN A 29 -12.37 9.39 7.58
N GLY A 30 -12.44 8.07 7.39
CA GLY A 30 -13.49 7.24 7.99
C GLY A 30 -13.45 7.22 9.53
N GLN A 31 -12.29 7.47 10.14
CA GLN A 31 -12.15 7.64 11.58
C GLN A 31 -12.73 8.98 12.05
N ALA A 32 -12.48 10.08 11.33
CA ALA A 32 -13.04 11.39 11.64
C ALA A 32 -14.59 11.36 11.61
N GLU A 33 -15.16 10.63 10.66
CA GLU A 33 -16.61 10.42 10.53
C GLU A 33 -17.19 9.55 11.67
N SER A 34 -16.43 8.56 12.17
CA SER A 34 -16.88 7.64 13.23
C SER A 34 -16.65 8.18 14.66
N ALA A 35 -15.79 9.19 14.84
CA ALA A 35 -15.40 9.73 16.14
C ALA A 35 -16.45 10.69 16.77
N VAL A 36 -17.58 10.94 16.09
CA VAL A 36 -18.69 11.72 16.65
C VAL A 36 -19.42 10.86 17.71
N GLY A 37 -18.89 10.85 18.94
CA GLY A 37 -19.61 10.47 20.16
C GLY A 37 -19.39 9.05 20.74
N ARG A 38 -18.53 8.20 20.17
CA ARG A 38 -18.15 6.90 20.77
C ARG A 38 -16.65 6.61 20.57
N ALA A 39 -16.07 5.84 21.50
CA ALA A 39 -14.66 5.45 21.44
C ALA A 39 -14.33 4.88 20.05
N PRO A 40 -13.22 5.30 19.42
CA PRO A 40 -12.90 4.91 18.05
C PRO A 40 -12.68 3.40 17.99
N ILE A 41 -13.68 2.67 17.50
CA ILE A 41 -13.52 1.28 17.06
C ILE A 41 -12.79 1.38 15.73
N VAL A 42 -11.47 1.42 15.82
CA VAL A 42 -10.61 1.29 14.66
C VAL A 42 -10.85 -0.10 14.05
N PRO A 43 -11.25 -0.22 12.78
CA PRO A 43 -11.32 -1.52 12.14
C PRO A 43 -9.88 -2.04 11.98
N TYR A 44 -9.45 -2.96 12.85
CA TYR A 44 -8.14 -3.61 12.84
C TYR A 44 -7.69 -4.03 11.42
N ALA A 45 -8.64 -4.47 10.60
CA ALA A 45 -8.43 -4.83 9.20
C ALA A 45 -7.81 -3.70 8.34
N ARG A 46 -8.12 -2.42 8.62
CA ARG A 46 -7.59 -1.28 7.83
C ARG A 46 -6.11 -1.02 8.12
N TYR A 47 -5.68 -1.12 9.38
CA TYR A 47 -4.25 -0.99 9.70
C TYR A 47 -3.44 -2.22 9.27
N ALA A 48 -4.03 -3.42 9.35
CA ALA A 48 -3.41 -4.63 8.80
C ALA A 48 -3.17 -4.50 7.29
N PHE A 49 -4.12 -3.91 6.57
CA PHE A 49 -4.00 -3.66 5.13
C PHE A 49 -2.91 -2.63 4.78
N VAL A 50 -2.85 -1.52 5.52
CA VAL A 50 -1.76 -0.54 5.36
C VAL A 50 -0.39 -1.17 5.65
N GLY A 51 -0.28 -1.92 6.74
CA GLY A 51 0.97 -2.61 7.09
C GLY A 51 1.40 -3.62 6.03
N LEU A 52 0.45 -4.34 5.43
CA LEU A 52 0.74 -5.22 4.29
C LEU A 52 1.34 -4.45 3.10
N LEU A 53 0.79 -3.30 2.73
CA LEU A 53 1.30 -2.49 1.63
C LEU A 53 2.72 -1.95 1.92
N ASP A 54 2.99 -1.55 3.15
CA ASP A 54 4.33 -1.12 3.58
C ASP A 54 5.37 -2.26 3.46
N GLU A 55 5.03 -3.46 3.94
CA GLU A 55 5.91 -4.64 3.83
C GLU A 55 6.15 -5.06 2.37
N LEU A 56 5.12 -4.97 1.52
CA LEU A 56 5.26 -5.19 0.09
C LEU A 56 6.18 -4.15 -0.56
N ALA A 57 6.06 -2.87 -0.20
CA ALA A 57 6.92 -1.81 -0.73
C ALA A 57 8.40 -2.02 -0.33
N LEU A 58 8.65 -2.41 0.92
CA LEU A 58 9.99 -2.76 1.41
C LEU A 58 10.57 -3.96 0.65
N SER A 59 9.79 -5.03 0.51
CA SER A 59 10.17 -6.25 -0.20
C SER A 59 10.41 -6.01 -1.70
N ALA A 60 9.60 -5.16 -2.34
CA ALA A 60 9.77 -4.75 -3.73
C ALA A 60 11.09 -3.99 -3.95
N GLY A 61 11.42 -3.07 -3.03
CA GLY A 61 12.68 -2.31 -3.06
C GLY A 61 13.92 -3.19 -2.93
N ARG A 62 13.84 -4.27 -2.15
CA ARG A 62 14.90 -5.29 -2.02
C ARG A 62 14.93 -6.27 -3.19
N GLY A 63 13.86 -6.34 -3.97
CA GLY A 63 13.70 -7.32 -5.05
C GLY A 63 13.50 -8.74 -4.55
N GLU A 64 12.93 -8.89 -3.36
CA GLU A 64 12.65 -10.16 -2.67
C GLU A 64 11.25 -10.70 -3.01
N LEU A 65 10.41 -9.93 -3.68
CA LEU A 65 9.06 -10.35 -4.07
C LEU A 65 9.09 -11.41 -5.18
N PRO A 66 8.44 -12.57 -4.98
CA PRO A 66 8.17 -13.51 -6.06
C PRO A 66 7.37 -12.85 -7.19
N GLU A 67 7.62 -13.23 -8.43
CA GLU A 67 7.03 -12.56 -9.61
C GLU A 67 5.50 -12.55 -9.63
N GLY A 68 4.85 -13.61 -9.12
CA GLY A 68 3.39 -13.67 -8.98
C GLY A 68 2.87 -12.66 -7.95
N VAL A 69 3.52 -12.59 -6.79
CA VAL A 69 3.16 -11.66 -5.71
C VAL A 69 3.42 -10.22 -6.14
N ARG A 70 4.55 -9.96 -6.81
CA ARG A 70 4.91 -8.64 -7.33
C ARG A 70 3.86 -8.12 -8.31
N ARG A 71 3.42 -8.94 -9.27
CA ARG A 71 2.38 -8.56 -10.24
C ARG A 71 1.06 -8.23 -9.55
N LEU A 72 0.60 -9.10 -8.64
CA LEU A 72 -0.65 -8.89 -7.90
C LEU A 72 -0.57 -7.64 -7.01
N ALA A 73 0.56 -7.41 -6.35
CA ALA A 73 0.78 -6.26 -5.49
C ALA A 73 0.76 -4.95 -6.29
N VAL A 74 1.37 -4.94 -7.49
CA VAL A 74 1.31 -3.79 -8.41
C VAL A 74 -0.12 -3.55 -8.89
N GLU A 75 -0.83 -4.58 -9.36
CA GLU A 75 -2.23 -4.45 -9.81
C GLU A 75 -3.15 -3.92 -8.69
N LEU A 76 -2.97 -4.43 -7.47
CA LEU A 76 -3.68 -3.94 -6.30
C LEU A 76 -3.36 -2.47 -6.01
N ALA A 77 -2.08 -2.09 -6.08
CA ALA A 77 -1.66 -0.72 -5.83
C ALA A 77 -2.21 0.25 -6.87
N GLU A 78 -2.23 -0.15 -8.16
CA GLU A 78 -2.85 0.63 -9.25
C GLU A 78 -4.31 0.92 -8.93
N LYS A 79 -5.11 -0.12 -8.62
CA LYS A 79 -6.54 0.04 -8.27
C LYS A 79 -6.77 0.98 -7.09
N ILE A 80 -5.96 0.87 -6.03
CA ILE A 80 -6.09 1.75 -4.85
C ILE A 80 -5.80 3.21 -5.23
N THR A 81 -4.82 3.46 -6.10
CA THR A 81 -4.45 4.82 -6.51
C THR A 81 -5.33 5.40 -7.61
N GLU A 82 -6.04 4.57 -8.39
CA GLU A 82 -7.06 5.01 -9.35
C GLU A 82 -8.34 5.52 -8.66
N GLU A 83 -8.57 5.10 -7.41
CA GLU A 83 -9.69 5.54 -6.57
C GLU A 83 -9.41 6.85 -5.79
N GLU A 84 -8.25 7.50 -6.02
CA GLU A 84 -7.89 8.81 -5.45
C GLU A 84 -8.49 9.99 -6.24
#